data_AF-A0A1V2QG12-F1
#
_entry.id   AF-A0A1V2QG12-F1
#
_cell.length_a   1.000
_cell.length_b   1.000
_cell.length_c   1.000
_cell.angle_alpha   90.00
_cell.angle_beta   90.00
_cell.angle_gamma   90.00
#
_symmetry.space_group_name_H-M   'P 1'
#
loop_
_entity.id
_entity.type
_entity.pdbx_description
1 polymer ?
#
loop_
_entity_poly.entity_id
_entity_poly.type
_entity_poly.pdbx_seq_one_letter_code
_entity_poly.pdbx_strand_id
1 'polypeptide(L)' 'MKFTSSRYPQLVVHDLDVTFVDGEADVTTKPTIDALKALPAEMGVRAAGGRPAKDSSIE' A
#
# COMPACT_ATOMS: atom_id res chain seq x y z
N MET A 1 -0.78 10.81 2.06
CA MET A 1 -0.74 9.66 3.00
C MET A 1 0.10 8.61 2.32
N LYS A 2 1.15 8.16 3.01
CA LYS A 2 2.18 7.31 2.43
C LYS A 2 1.76 5.84 2.50
N PHE A 3 2.00 5.09 1.45
CA PHE A 3 1.88 3.64 1.41
C PHE A 3 3.27 3.04 1.19
N THR A 4 3.51 1.88 1.77
CA THR A 4 4.76 1.14 1.65
C THR A 4 4.45 -0.24 1.06
N SER A 5 5.24 -0.68 0.09
CA SER A 5 5.16 -2.01 -0.50
C SER A 5 6.46 -2.78 -0.26
N SER A 6 6.45 -3.72 0.69
CA SER A 6 7.65 -4.48 1.07
C SER A 6 8.02 -5.55 0.05
N ARG A 7 7.07 -5.96 -0.80
CA ARG A 7 7.27 -7.04 -1.78
C ARG A 7 7.67 -6.53 -3.15
N TYR A 8 7.16 -5.36 -3.53
CA TYR A 8 7.37 -4.75 -4.83
C TYR A 8 7.80 -3.30 -4.66
N PRO A 9 9.12 -3.03 -4.55
CA PRO A 9 9.63 -1.70 -4.26
C PRO A 9 9.42 -0.70 -5.41
N GLN A 10 9.13 -1.19 -6.62
CA GLN A 10 8.81 -0.38 -7.80
C GLN A 10 7.44 -0.74 -8.41
N LEU A 11 6.47 -1.05 -7.55
CA LEU A 11 5.11 -1.32 -8.01
C LEU A 11 4.49 -0.07 -8.66
N VAL A 12 3.89 -0.24 -9.83
CA VAL A 12 3.13 0.82 -10.50
C VAL A 12 1.67 0.37 -10.62
N VAL A 13 0.76 1.16 -10.05
CA VAL A 13 -0.67 0.94 -10.13
C VAL A 13 -1.23 1.91 -11.18
N HIS A 14 -1.29 1.45 -12.42
CA HIS A 14 -1.76 2.25 -13.56
C HIS A 14 -3.20 2.75 -13.41
N ASP A 15 -4.06 1.97 -12.77
CA ASP A 15 -5.46 2.33 -12.53
C ASP A 15 -5.61 3.55 -11.60
N LEU A 16 -4.63 3.74 -10.71
CA LEU A 16 -4.65 4.76 -9.67
C LEU A 16 -3.59 5.85 -9.86
N ASP A 17 -2.78 5.76 -10.92
CA ASP A 17 -1.59 6.58 -11.17
C ASP A 17 -0.63 6.65 -9.97
N VAL A 18 -0.45 5.51 -9.28
CA VAL A 18 0.43 5.42 -8.11
C VAL A 18 1.70 4.68 -8.48
N THR A 19 2.85 5.32 -8.24
CA THR A 19 4.15 4.69 -8.37
C THR A 19 4.78 4.55 -7.00
N PHE A 20 5.14 3.32 -6.62
CA PHE A 20 5.98 3.05 -5.48
C PHE A 20 7.44 3.24 -5.90
N VAL A 21 8.19 3.98 -5.10
CA VAL A 21 9.62 4.25 -5.26
C VAL A 21 10.31 3.83 -3.97
N ASP A 22 11.31 2.96 -4.06
CA ASP A 22 11.97 2.37 -2.89
C ASP A 22 11.02 1.62 -1.94
N GLY A 23 9.90 1.13 -2.47
CA GLY A 23 8.84 0.52 -1.69
C GLY A 23 7.96 1.52 -0.98
N GLU A 24 7.93 2.78 -1.42
CA GLU A 24 7.12 3.83 -0.82
C GLU A 24 6.38 4.64 -1.89
N ALA A 25 5.10 4.90 -1.70
CA ALA A 25 4.28 5.75 -2.57
C ALA A 25 3.62 6.84 -1.73
N ASP A 26 3.72 8.10 -2.16
CA ASP A 26 2.90 9.17 -1.59
C ASP A 26 1.58 9.29 -2.35
N VAL A 27 0.48 9.25 -1.61
CA VAL A 27 -0.86 9.24 -2.17
C VAL A 27 -1.67 10.36 -1.53
N THR A 28 -2.10 11.33 -2.31
CA THR A 28 -2.86 12.48 -1.84
C THR A 28 -4.37 12.33 -2.07
N THR A 29 -4.76 11.44 -2.97
CA THR A 29 -6.16 11.27 -3.40
C THR A 29 -6.90 10.27 -2.50
N LYS A 30 -8.02 10.70 -1.92
CA LYS A 30 -8.88 9.87 -1.08
C LYS A 30 -9.38 8.55 -1.73
N PRO A 31 -9.88 8.54 -2.99
CA PRO A 31 -10.24 7.30 -3.70
C PRO A 31 -9.06 6.32 -3.82
N THR A 32 -7.87 6.82 -4.13
CA THR A 32 -6.66 6.01 -4.24
C THR A 32 -6.25 5.41 -2.89
N ILE A 33 -6.38 6.18 -1.81
CA ILE A 33 -6.14 5.70 -0.44
C ILE A 33 -7.09 4.55 -0.09
N ASP A 34 -8.36 4.66 -0.48
CA ASP A 34 -9.38 3.63 -0.19
C ASP A 34 -9.12 2.35 -1.00
N ALA A 35 -8.81 2.49 -2.29
CA ALA A 35 -8.45 1.37 -3.15
C ALA A 35 -7.18 0.64 -2.68
N LEU A 36 -6.13 1.38 -2.32
CA LEU A 36 -4.88 0.79 -1.79
C LEU A 36 -5.08 0.13 -0.41
N LYS A 37 -6.05 0.59 0.38
CA LYS A 37 -6.44 -0.07 1.64
C LYS A 37 -7.28 -1.32 1.41
N ALA A 38 -8.05 -1.37 0.33
CA ALA A 38 -8.83 -2.53 -0.08
C ALA A 38 -7.97 -3.60 -0.77
N LEU A 39 -6.74 -3.27 -1.19
CA LEU A 39 -5.83 -4.25 -1.76
C LEU A 39 -5.50 -5.36 -0.74
N PRO A 40 -5.44 -6.61 -1.20
CA PRO A 40 -5.14 -7.73 -0.33
C PRO A 40 -3.68 -7.69 0.15
N ALA A 41 -3.45 -8.14 1.38
CA ALA A 41 -2.14 -8.09 2.04
C ALA A 41 -1.04 -8.88 1.30
N GLU A 42 -1.43 -9.83 0.44
CA GLU A 42 -0.55 -10.59 -0.44
C GLU A 42 0.23 -9.72 -1.45
N MET A 43 -0.32 -8.58 -1.86
CA MET A 43 0.35 -7.57 -2.70
C MET A 43 1.44 -6.80 -1.93
N GLY A 44 1.46 -6.90 -0.59
CA GLY A 44 2.47 -6.28 0.25
C GLY A 44 2.32 -4.77 0.45
N VAL A 45 1.24 -4.17 -0.08
CA VAL A 45 0.93 -2.74 0.06
C VAL A 45 0.32 -2.46 1.44
N ARG A 46 0.92 -1.54 2.20
CA ARG A 46 0.49 -1.15 3.55
C ARG A 46 0.46 0.36 3.68
N ALA A 47 -0.48 0.93 4.43
CA ALA A 47 -0.47 2.37 4.71
C ALA A 47 0.61 2.68 5.78
N ALA A 48 1.60 3.50 5.45
CA ALA A 48 2.75 3.84 6.31
C ALA A 48 2.38 4.66 7.57
N GLY A 49 1.11 5.04 7.73
CA GLY A 49 0.59 5.78 8.89
C GLY A 49 -0.64 5.16 9.55
N GLY A 50 -1.07 3.97 9.13
CA GLY A 50 -2.08 3.20 9.86
C GLY A 50 -1.37 2.31 10.87
N ARG A 51 -1.85 2.26 12.14
CA ARG A 51 -1.39 1.28 13.13
C ARG A 51 -1.19 -0.08 12.45
N PRO A 52 -0.10 -0.81 12.76
CA PRO A 52 0.13 -2.12 12.18
C PRO A 52 -1.15 -2.93 12.34
N ALA A 53 -1.77 -3.33 11.22
CA ALA A 53 -2.74 -4.40 11.26
C ALA A 53 -1.96 -5.58 11.82
N LYS A 54 -2.27 -5.89 13.08
CA LYS A 54 -1.71 -7.00 13.81
C LYS A 54 -1.77 -8.19 12.87
N ASP A 55 -0.59 -8.75 12.63
CA ASP A 55 -0.45 -10.04 12.00
C ASP A 55 -1.42 -10.98 12.73
N SER A 56 -2.45 -11.42 12.00
CA SER A 56 -3.22 -12.60 12.34
C SER A 56 -3.05 -13.57 11.17
N SER A 57 -1.80 -13.86 10.81
CA SER A 57 -1.41 -15.23 10.49
C SER A 57 -1.03 -15.89 11.81
N ILE A 58 -2.01 -16.47 12.51
CA ILE A 58 -1.73 -17.39 13.61
C ILE A 58 -2.69 -18.57 13.47
N GLU A 59 -2.11 -19.66 12.97
CA GLU A 59 -2.42 -21.10 13.14
C GLU A 59 -3.77 -21.67 12.67
#